data_AF-A0A841UWG1-F1
#
_entry.id   AF-A0A841UWG1-F1
#
_cell.length_a   1.000
_cell.length_b   1.000
_cell.length_c   1.000
_cell.angle_alpha   90.00
_cell.angle_beta   90.00
_cell.angle_gamma   90.00
#
_symmetry.space_group_name_H-M   'P 1'
#
loop_
_entity.id
_entity.type
_entity.pdbx_description
1 polymer ?
#
loop_
_entity_poly.entity_id
_entity_poly.type
_entity_poly.pdbx_seq_one_letter_code
_entity_poly.pdbx_strand_id
1 'polypeptide(L)' 'MNEQRAQAYVNLIEQLLACTNDEELNNILQANQEFIDPDFLQVMENYATGLK' A
#
# COMPACT_ATOMS: atom_id res chain seq x y z
N MET A 1 7.59 -8.21 -12.39
CA MET A 1 6.44 -7.58 -11.72
C MET A 1 5.42 -7.21 -12.79
N ASN A 2 4.13 -7.49 -12.55
CA ASN A 2 3.08 -7.01 -13.44
C ASN A 2 2.84 -5.52 -13.11
N GLU A 3 2.90 -4.62 -14.09
CA GLU A 3 2.80 -3.17 -13.87
C GLU A 3 1.48 -2.80 -13.15
N GLN A 4 0.41 -3.55 -13.43
CA GLN A 4 -0.88 -3.42 -12.74
C GLN A 4 -0.78 -3.68 -11.24
N ARG A 5 0.05 -4.65 -10.82
CA ARG A 5 0.22 -5.02 -9.41
C ARG A 5 1.08 -4.00 -8.68
N ALA A 6 2.13 -3.48 -9.34
CA ALA A 6 2.93 -2.38 -8.81
C ALA A 6 2.07 -1.12 -8.58
N GLN A 7 1.18 -0.79 -9.53
CA GLN A 7 0.25 0.32 -9.37
C GLN A 7 -0.74 0.09 -8.23
N ALA A 8 -1.27 -1.14 -8.07
CA ALA A 8 -2.15 -1.49 -6.97
C ALA A 8 -1.46 -1.27 -5.61
N TYR A 9 -0.20 -1.66 -5.48
CA TYR A 9 0.59 -1.39 -4.27
C TYR A 9 0.77 0.09 -4.00
N VAL A 10 1.13 0.89 -5.00
CA VAL A 10 1.27 2.35 -4.83
C VAL A 10 -0.06 2.97 -4.38
N ASN A 11 -1.17 2.60 -5.02
CA ASN A 11 -2.50 3.09 -4.63
C ASN A 11 -2.87 2.71 -3.19
N LEU A 12 -2.49 1.52 -2.73
CA LEU A 12 -2.72 1.08 -1.36
C LEU A 12 -1.87 1.89 -0.37
N ILE A 13 -0.60 2.14 -0.70
CA ILE A 13 0.28 2.97 0.13
C ILE A 13 -0.30 4.37 0.30
N GLU A 14 -0.75 5.00 -0.79
CA GLU A 14 -1.35 6.34 -0.75
C GLU A 14 -2.62 6.38 0.10
N GLN A 15 -3.48 5.36 0.01
CA GLN A 15 -4.67 5.23 0.87
C GLN A 15 -4.29 5.10 2.34
N LEU A 16 -3.28 4.28 2.66
CA LEU A 16 -2.82 4.11 4.04
C LEU A 16 -2.20 5.39 4.61
N LEU A 17 -1.48 6.18 3.79
CA LEU A 17 -0.89 7.46 4.19
C LEU A 17 -1.93 8.58 4.33
N ALA A 18 -2.99 8.56 3.53
CA ALA A 18 -4.08 9.54 3.59
C ALA A 18 -5.09 9.26 4.71
N CYS A 19 -5.11 8.03 5.23
CA CYS A 19 -5.99 7.61 6.31
C CYS A 19 -5.74 8.41 7.58
N THR A 20 -6.81 8.92 8.19
CA THR A 20 -6.74 9.78 9.40
C THR A 20 -7.34 9.13 10.65
N ASN A 21 -7.94 7.95 10.53
CA ASN A 21 -8.64 7.29 11.62
C ASN A 21 -8.51 5.75 11.55
N ASP A 22 -8.61 5.10 12.71
CA ASP A 22 -8.37 3.66 12.83
C ASP A 22 -9.44 2.79 12.15
N GLU A 23 -10.68 3.28 11.99
CA GLU A 23 -11.77 2.54 11.35
C GLU A 23 -11.53 2.42 9.84
N GLU A 24 -11.20 3.54 9.20
CA GLU A 24 -10.81 3.61 7.80
C GLU A 24 -9.56 2.78 7.52
N LEU A 25 -8.56 2.83 8.43
CA LEU A 25 -7.37 2.00 8.33
C LEU A 25 -7.72 0.50 8.31
N ASN A 26 -8.57 0.05 9.23
CA ASN A 26 -9.00 -1.35 9.28
C ASN A 26 -9.76 -1.76 8.02
N ASN A 27 -10.64 -0.90 7.50
CA ASN A 27 -11.39 -1.17 6.27
C ASN A 27 -10.47 -1.29 5.05
N ILE A 28 -9.49 -0.39 4.91
CA ILE A 28 -8.49 -0.44 3.84
C ILE A 28 -7.68 -1.74 3.93
N LEU A 29 -7.20 -2.10 5.11
CA LEU A 29 -6.40 -3.32 5.31
C LEU A 29 -7.21 -4.58 5.02
N GLN A 30 -8.48 -4.64 5.44
CA GLN A 30 -9.36 -5.78 5.15
C GLN A 30 -9.65 -5.93 3.66
N ALA A 31 -9.95 -4.81 2.97
CA ALA A 31 -10.28 -4.82 1.54
C ALA A 31 -9.07 -5.19 0.65
N ASN A 32 -7.84 -5.03 1.16
CA ASN A 32 -6.62 -5.23 0.40
C ASN A 32 -5.73 -6.35 0.94
N GLN A 33 -6.26 -7.27 1.76
CA GLN A 33 -5.48 -8.36 2.36
C GLN A 33 -4.68 -9.19 1.34
N GLU A 34 -5.22 -9.38 0.13
CA GLU A 34 -4.53 -10.11 -0.94
C GLU A 34 -3.25 -9.42 -1.43
N PHE A 35 -3.14 -8.11 -1.20
CA PHE A 35 -1.99 -7.28 -1.57
C PHE A 35 -1.03 -7.08 -0.40
N ILE A 36 -1.35 -7.53 0.82
CA ILE A 36 -0.44 -7.46 1.97
C ILE A 36 0.48 -8.68 1.94
N ASP A 37 1.53 -8.57 1.13
CA ASP A 37 2.50 -9.64 0.89
C ASP A 37 3.95 -9.10 0.96
N PRO A 38 4.97 -9.96 0.87
CA PRO A 38 6.36 -9.51 0.90
C PRO A 38 6.74 -8.52 -0.23
N ASP A 39 6.09 -8.62 -1.40
CA ASP A 39 6.35 -7.70 -2.52
C ASP A 39 5.83 -6.29 -2.21
N PHE A 40 4.68 -6.20 -1.55
CA PHE A 40 4.13 -4.93 -1.06
C PHE A 40 5.07 -4.23 -0.08
N LEU A 41 5.66 -4.97 0.87
CA LEU A 41 6.63 -4.42 1.81
C LEU A 41 7.85 -3.83 1.09
N GLN A 42 8.36 -4.53 0.07
CA GLN A 42 9.46 -4.03 -0.74
C GLN A 42 9.08 -2.74 -1.50
N VAL A 43 7.85 -2.67 -2.02
CA VAL A 43 7.36 -1.45 -2.69
C VAL A 43 7.17 -0.30 -1.71
N MET A 44 6.71 -0.56 -0.47
CA MET A 44 6.67 0.45 0.60
C MET A 44 8.04 1.04 0.90
N GLU A 45 9.06 0.19 1.04
CA GLU A 45 10.44 0.65 1.27
C GLU A 45 10.96 1.50 0.09
N ASN A 46 10.72 1.06 -1.14
CA ASN A 46 11.08 1.80 -2.34
C ASN A 46 10.34 3.15 -2.43
N TYR A 47 9.05 3.18 -2.08
CA TYR A 47 8.25 4.39 -2.06
C TYR A 47 8.78 5.40 -1.02
N ALA A 48 9.05 4.93 0.21
CA ALA A 48 9.59 5.76 1.28
C ALA A 48 10.99 6.32 0.96
N THR A 49 11.84 5.54 0.28
CA THR A 49 13.20 5.95 -0.09
C THR A 49 13.26 6.78 -1.38
N GLY A 50 12.24 6.68 -2.23
CA GLY A 50 12.08 7.45 -3.48
C GLY A 50 11.50 8.85 -3.30
N LEU A 51 10.83 9.13 -2.17
CA LEU A 51 10.26 10.44 -1.81
C LEU A 51 11.30 11.52 -1.42
N LYS A 52 12.47 11.54 -2.06
CA LYS A 52 13.49 12.57 -1.82
C LYS A 52 13.14 13.92 -2.43
#